data_AF-A0AAW2J8Z1-F1
#
_entry.id   AF-A0AAW2J8Z1-F1
#
_cell.length_a   1.000
_cell.length_b   1.000
_cell.length_c   1.000
_cell.angle_alpha   90.00
_cell.angle_beta   90.00
_cell.angle_gamma   90.00
#
_symmetry.space_group_name_H-M   'P 1'
#
loop_
_entity.id
_entity.type
_entity.pdbx_description
1 polymer ?
#
loop_
_entity_poly.entity_id
_entity_poly.type
_entity_poly.pdbx_seq_one_letter_code
_entity_poly.pdbx_strand_id
1 'polypeptide(L)'
;MAKSIRILLAEAAWYDYEIWQMDVKMAFLNGFVEEEIFIDQPEGFTIVGEEQKVCHFQRSIYGLKQASRSWNTCFDEVIRDYDFIKNDYDLCIYKKISGSSVAYLVLYVDDILVIGNDVKMLGDIKAWFFDQFFMEDMGEASYILGIKIYRDRSRRMLGLTQSSYIEKVLKRFKMEYSKRGLLPMRHGIKLSKKQSPKTDEELKRM
;
A
#
# COMPACT_ATOMS: atom_id res chain seq x y z
N MET A 1 9.79 -1.42 5.61
CA MET A 1 8.65 -1.85 4.78
C MET A 1 8.99 -2.93 3.74
N ALA A 2 9.62 -2.64 2.60
CA ALA A 2 9.82 -3.66 1.54
C ALA A 2 10.63 -4.90 1.98
N LYS A 3 11.64 -4.73 2.84
CA LYS A 3 12.39 -5.84 3.44
C LYS A 3 11.50 -6.70 4.34
N SER A 4 10.73 -6.05 5.21
CA SER A 4 9.85 -6.68 6.18
C SER A 4 8.70 -7.45 5.52
N ILE A 5 8.10 -6.90 4.46
CA ILE A 5 7.12 -7.62 3.62
C ILE A 5 7.74 -8.92 3.09
N ARG A 6 8.96 -8.87 2.55
CA ARG A 6 9.64 -10.08 2.05
C ARG A 6 9.90 -11.11 3.15
N ILE A 7 10.23 -10.67 4.36
CA ILE A 7 10.42 -11.55 5.52
C ILE A 7 9.10 -12.23 5.88
N LEU A 8 8.01 -11.46 6.02
CA LEU A 8 6.69 -12.01 6.35
C LEU A 8 6.17 -12.95 5.27
N LEU A 9 6.39 -12.64 4.00
CA LEU A 9 6.07 -13.55 2.89
C LEU A 9 6.92 -14.82 2.95
N ALA A 10 8.22 -14.72 3.28
CA ALA A 10 9.06 -15.90 3.46
C ALA A 10 8.60 -16.78 4.63
N GLU A 11 8.20 -16.19 5.76
CA GLU A 11 7.58 -16.91 6.88
C GLU A 11 6.28 -17.58 6.45
N ALA A 12 5.41 -16.86 5.73
CA ALA A 12 4.15 -17.40 5.24
C ALA A 12 4.36 -18.57 4.27
N ALA A 13 5.38 -18.49 3.40
CA ALA A 13 5.75 -19.59 2.52
C ALA A 13 6.22 -20.82 3.31
N TRP A 14 7.10 -20.61 4.30
CA TRP A 14 7.68 -21.67 5.12
C TRP A 14 6.60 -22.39 5.97
N TYR A 15 5.81 -21.63 6.72
CA TYR A 15 4.80 -22.15 7.64
C TYR A 15 3.43 -22.40 7.00
N ASP A 16 3.24 -22.09 5.72
CA ASP A 16 1.95 -22.13 4.99
C ASP A 16 0.88 -21.17 5.48
N TYR A 17 1.26 -20.01 6.00
CA TYR A 17 0.27 -19.04 6.48
C TYR A 17 -0.63 -18.57 5.33
N GLU A 18 -1.88 -18.30 5.65
CA GLU A 18 -2.78 -17.58 4.76
C GLU A 18 -2.26 -16.16 4.57
N ILE A 19 -2.45 -15.63 3.35
CA ILE A 19 -2.07 -14.27 2.98
C ILE A 19 -3.28 -13.68 2.27
N TRP A 20 -4.01 -12.83 2.97
CA TRP A 20 -5.17 -12.13 2.43
C TRP A 20 -4.88 -10.64 2.30
N GLN A 21 -5.63 -9.99 1.44
CA GLN A 21 -5.52 -8.56 1.19
C GLN A 21 -6.87 -7.89 1.40
N MET A 22 -6.84 -6.71 1.99
CA MET A 22 -7.97 -5.80 2.10
C MET A 22 -7.53 -4.41 1.63
N ASP A 23 -8.48 -3.61 1.19
CA ASP A 23 -8.26 -2.22 0.77
C ASP A 23 -9.18 -1.29 1.57
N VAL A 24 -8.63 -0.21 2.11
CA VAL A 24 -9.38 0.81 2.84
C VAL A 24 -9.80 1.90 1.88
N LYS A 25 -11.11 2.03 1.65
CA LYS A 25 -11.63 3.11 0.83
C LYS A 25 -11.51 4.44 1.55
N MET A 26 -11.09 5.45 0.79
CA MET A 26 -10.94 6.82 1.27
C MET A 26 -10.06 6.92 2.53
N ALA A 27 -8.97 6.14 2.61
CA ALA A 27 -8.10 6.01 3.79
C ALA A 27 -7.79 7.35 4.50
N PHE A 28 -7.42 8.40 3.75
CA PHE A 28 -7.11 9.71 4.35
C PHE A 28 -8.30 10.39 5.03
N LEU A 29 -9.53 10.20 4.55
CA LEU A 29 -10.72 10.79 5.18
C LEU A 29 -10.99 10.22 6.57
N ASN A 30 -10.35 9.12 6.97
CA ASN A 30 -10.45 8.58 8.33
C ASN A 30 -9.50 9.30 9.32
N GLY A 31 -8.46 9.98 8.83
CA GLY A 31 -7.53 10.72 9.69
C GLY A 31 -8.07 12.11 10.04
N PHE A 32 -7.95 12.50 11.31
CA PHE A 32 -8.23 13.88 11.72
C PHE A 32 -7.03 14.80 11.45
N VAL A 33 -7.32 16.06 11.19
CA VAL A 33 -6.30 17.11 11.04
C VAL A 33 -6.23 17.89 12.34
N GLU A 34 -5.05 17.91 12.97
CA GLU A 34 -4.82 18.66 14.20
C GLU A 34 -4.52 20.14 13.92
N GLU A 35 -3.93 20.43 12.75
CA GLU A 35 -3.63 21.78 12.33
C GLU A 35 -4.88 22.53 11.83
N GLU A 36 -4.95 23.83 12.11
CA GLU A 36 -5.99 24.69 11.52
C GLU A 36 -5.70 24.92 10.03
N ILE A 37 -6.44 24.24 9.17
CA ILE A 37 -6.32 24.37 7.71
C ILE A 37 -7.65 24.83 7.14
N PHE A 38 -7.57 25.90 6.37
CA PHE A 38 -8.70 26.45 5.63
C PHE A 38 -8.46 26.32 4.13
N ILE A 39 -9.52 26.04 3.39
CA ILE A 39 -9.51 26.05 1.92
C ILE A 39 -10.63 26.93 1.39
N ASP A 40 -10.44 27.46 0.19
CA ASP A 40 -11.54 28.05 -0.57
C ASP A 40 -12.63 27.00 -0.79
N GLN A 41 -13.86 27.48 -0.92
CA GLN A 41 -14.99 26.60 -1.25
C GLN A 41 -14.71 25.90 -2.60
N PRO A 42 -14.80 24.56 -2.64
CA PRO A 42 -14.53 23.83 -3.87
C PRO A 42 -15.55 24.20 -4.96
N GLU A 43 -15.08 24.15 -6.21
CA GLU A 43 -15.94 24.41 -7.37
C GLU A 43 -17.18 23.50 -7.34
N GLY A 44 -18.36 24.09 -7.53
CA GLY A 44 -19.65 23.39 -7.46
C GLY A 44 -20.25 23.27 -6.05
N PHE A 45 -19.52 23.68 -5.00
CA PHE A 45 -20.01 23.71 -3.61
C PHE A 45 -20.04 25.12 -3.00
N THR A 46 -19.77 26.15 -3.78
CA THR A 46 -19.86 27.54 -3.33
C THR A 46 -21.29 27.90 -2.95
N ILE A 47 -21.46 28.43 -1.75
CA ILE A 47 -22.75 28.89 -1.23
C ILE A 47 -23.01 30.31 -1.76
N VAL A 48 -24.14 30.49 -2.45
CA VAL A 48 -24.54 31.79 -3.01
C VAL A 48 -24.73 32.82 -1.90
N GLY A 49 -24.07 33.97 -2.03
CA GLY A 49 -24.05 35.05 -1.04
C GLY A 49 -23.01 34.87 0.08
N GLU A 50 -22.29 33.74 0.10
CA GLU A 50 -21.22 33.46 1.05
C GLU A 50 -19.91 33.09 0.34
N GLU A 51 -19.69 33.59 -0.87
CA GLU A 51 -18.57 33.21 -1.74
C GLU A 51 -17.20 33.48 -1.09
N GLN A 52 -17.11 34.50 -0.23
CA GLN A 52 -15.90 34.84 0.53
C GLN A 52 -15.58 33.91 1.70
N LYS A 53 -16.48 32.98 2.07
CA LYS A 53 -16.20 32.05 3.18
C LYS A 53 -15.23 30.96 2.74
N VAL A 54 -14.51 30.44 3.74
CA VAL A 54 -13.58 29.32 3.60
C VAL A 54 -14.08 28.13 4.40
N CYS A 55 -13.75 26.92 3.95
CA CYS A 55 -14.05 25.69 4.66
C CYS A 55 -12.91 25.37 5.63
N HIS A 56 -13.24 25.00 6.87
CA HIS A 56 -12.28 24.48 7.83
C HIS A 56 -12.20 22.96 7.71
N PHE A 57 -11.00 22.41 7.44
CA PHE A 57 -10.82 20.97 7.32
C PHE A 57 -10.70 20.28 8.67
N GLN A 58 -11.65 19.39 8.97
CA GLN A 58 -11.59 18.54 10.17
C GLN A 58 -10.96 17.16 9.89
N ARG A 59 -11.03 16.69 8.64
CA ARG A 59 -10.51 15.39 8.19
C ARG A 59 -9.47 15.57 7.12
N SER A 60 -8.51 14.66 7.06
CA SER A 60 -7.39 14.74 6.14
C SER A 60 -7.83 14.31 4.73
N ILE A 61 -7.32 14.98 3.71
CA ILE A 61 -7.63 14.68 2.30
C ILE A 61 -6.35 14.41 1.52
N TYR A 62 -6.50 13.80 0.35
CA TYR A 62 -5.39 13.63 -0.58
C TYR A 62 -4.75 14.98 -0.92
N GLY A 63 -3.41 15.03 -0.95
CA GLY A 63 -2.65 16.24 -1.26
C GLY A 63 -2.20 17.04 -0.04
N LEU A 64 -2.79 16.84 1.14
CA LEU A 64 -2.23 17.40 2.38
C LEU A 64 -0.94 16.66 2.75
N LYS A 65 0.11 17.42 3.07
CA LYS A 65 1.43 16.88 3.45
C LYS A 65 1.36 15.93 4.65
N GLN A 66 0.38 16.09 5.53
CA GLN A 66 0.19 15.30 6.75
C GLN A 66 -0.83 14.17 6.60
N ALA A 67 -1.54 14.07 5.47
CA ALA A 67 -2.66 13.11 5.31
C ALA A 67 -2.27 11.66 5.65
N SER A 68 -1.12 11.21 5.13
CA SER A 68 -0.64 9.85 5.40
C SER A 68 -0.28 9.62 6.87
N ARG A 69 0.20 10.66 7.57
CA ARG A 69 0.50 10.58 9.00
C ARG A 69 -0.78 10.55 9.81
N SER A 70 -1.73 11.45 9.54
CA SER A 70 -3.05 11.47 10.19
C SER A 70 -3.78 10.14 10.06
N TRP A 71 -3.74 9.54 8.86
CA TRP A 71 -4.28 8.22 8.64
C TRP A 71 -3.55 7.14 9.44
N ASN A 72 -2.22 7.12 9.41
CA ASN A 72 -1.44 6.11 10.14
C ASN A 72 -1.66 6.19 11.66
N THR A 73 -1.79 7.40 12.23
CA THR A 73 -2.12 7.59 13.65
C THR A 73 -3.50 7.04 13.98
N CYS A 74 -4.52 7.40 13.19
CA CYS A 74 -5.89 6.88 13.37
C CYS A 74 -5.94 5.34 13.30
N PHE A 75 -5.24 4.76 12.31
CA PHE A 75 -5.16 3.31 12.18
C PHE A 75 -4.43 2.65 13.37
N ASP A 76 -3.32 3.23 13.83
CA ASP A 76 -2.55 2.71 14.98
C ASP A 76 -3.39 2.70 16.26
N GLU A 77 -4.15 3.76 16.52
CA GLU A 77 -5.08 3.81 17.67
C GLU A 77 -6.12 2.71 17.59
N VAL A 78 -6.84 2.64 16.46
CA VAL A 78 -7.91 1.66 16.24
C VAL A 78 -7.40 0.22 16.34
N ILE A 79 -6.25 -0.10 15.73
CA ILE A 79 -5.76 -1.48 15.70
C ILE A 79 -5.20 -1.93 17.05
N ARG A 80 -4.61 -1.01 17.84
CA ARG A 80 -4.13 -1.28 19.19
C ARG A 80 -5.27 -1.56 20.16
N ASP A 81 -6.42 -0.91 19.98
CA ASP A 81 -7.65 -1.21 20.73
C ASP A 81 -8.18 -2.61 20.45
N TYR A 82 -7.73 -3.24 19.34
CA TYR A 82 -8.01 -4.63 19.00
C TYR A 82 -6.82 -5.57 19.30
N ASP A 83 -6.08 -5.29 20.37
CA ASP A 83 -4.94 -6.06 20.92
C ASP A 83 -3.78 -6.34 19.95
N PHE A 84 -3.67 -5.59 18.86
CA PHE A 84 -2.49 -5.68 18.02
C PHE A 84 -1.32 -4.91 18.63
N ILE A 85 -0.15 -5.54 18.61
CA ILE A 85 1.10 -4.93 19.06
C ILE A 85 1.84 -4.44 17.81
N LYS A 86 2.09 -3.12 17.74
CA LYS A 86 2.90 -2.52 16.70
C LYS A 86 4.36 -2.97 16.81
N ASN A 87 4.99 -3.25 15.68
CA ASN A 87 6.40 -3.62 15.61
C ASN A 87 7.30 -2.39 15.86
N ASP A 88 8.38 -2.59 16.63
CA ASP A 88 9.30 -1.50 17.03
C ASP A 88 10.17 -0.96 15.89
N TYR A 89 10.41 -1.77 14.84
CA TYR A 89 11.31 -1.43 13.74
C TYR A 89 10.58 -1.01 12.47
N ASP A 90 9.40 -1.56 12.23
CA ASP A 90 8.56 -1.25 11.08
C ASP A 90 7.16 -0.86 11.56
N LEU A 91 6.93 0.44 11.71
CA LEU A 91 5.71 1.02 12.31
C LEU A 91 4.42 0.75 11.50
N CYS A 92 4.55 0.12 10.33
CA CYS A 92 3.44 -0.30 9.51
C CYS A 92 3.10 -1.79 9.69
N ILE A 93 3.79 -2.49 10.60
CA ILE A 93 3.57 -3.90 10.88
C ILE A 93 3.02 -4.06 12.29
N TYR A 94 2.00 -4.88 12.40
CA TYR A 94 1.37 -5.22 13.66
C TYR A 94 1.30 -6.74 13.82
N LYS A 95 1.33 -7.21 15.05
CA LYS A 95 1.24 -8.63 15.40
C LYS A 95 0.20 -8.84 16.49
N LYS A 96 -0.63 -9.87 16.33
CA LYS A 96 -1.52 -10.39 17.36
C LYS A 96 -1.23 -11.88 17.54
N ILE A 97 -1.13 -12.33 18.80
CA ILE A 97 -0.91 -13.72 19.15
C ILE A 97 -1.99 -14.13 20.14
N SER A 98 -2.65 -15.25 19.89
CA SER A 98 -3.61 -15.86 20.82
C SER A 98 -3.35 -17.36 20.88
N GLY A 99 -2.68 -17.81 21.95
CA GLY A 99 -2.22 -19.20 22.07
C GLY A 99 -1.27 -19.58 20.93
N SER A 100 -1.67 -20.56 20.11
CA SER A 100 -0.93 -21.00 18.93
C SER A 100 -1.27 -20.20 17.66
N SER A 101 -2.28 -19.33 17.71
CA SER A 101 -2.73 -18.56 16.56
C SER A 101 -1.95 -17.25 16.47
N VAL A 102 -1.44 -16.94 15.28
CA VAL A 102 -0.66 -15.74 14.98
C VAL A 102 -1.25 -15.04 13.77
N ALA A 103 -1.39 -13.72 13.88
CA ALA A 103 -1.75 -12.84 12.80
C ALA A 103 -0.77 -11.67 12.73
N TYR A 104 -0.34 -11.37 11.51
CA TYR A 104 0.42 -10.18 11.16
C TYR A 104 -0.44 -9.30 10.26
N LEU A 105 -0.38 -8.00 10.51
CA LEU A 105 -0.95 -7.00 9.62
C LEU A 105 0.17 -6.15 9.05
N VAL A 106 0.11 -5.89 7.76
CA VAL A 106 0.99 -4.94 7.09
C VAL A 106 0.13 -3.87 6.44
N LEU A 107 0.22 -2.64 6.94
CA LEU A 107 -0.45 -1.48 6.38
C LEU A 107 0.47 -0.80 5.36
N TYR A 108 -0.03 -0.58 4.15
CA TYR A 108 0.58 0.33 3.18
C TYR A 108 -0.45 1.31 2.67
N VAL A 109 -0.52 2.49 3.29
CA VAL A 109 -1.53 3.49 2.95
C VAL A 109 -2.93 2.87 3.01
N ASP A 110 -3.56 2.58 1.87
CA ASP A 110 -4.88 1.96 1.70
C ASP A 110 -4.84 0.42 1.68
N ASP A 111 -3.75 -0.18 1.22
CA ASP A 111 -3.56 -1.64 1.20
C ASP A 111 -3.28 -2.21 2.60
N ILE A 112 -3.97 -3.30 2.96
CA ILE A 112 -3.69 -4.10 4.17
C ILE A 112 -3.43 -5.54 3.77
N LEU A 113 -2.26 -6.08 4.13
CA LEU A 113 -2.07 -7.54 4.15
C LEU A 113 -2.40 -8.12 5.52
N VAL A 114 -3.15 -9.21 5.50
CA VAL A 114 -3.50 -10.02 6.66
C VAL A 114 -2.85 -11.38 6.50
N ILE A 115 -1.87 -11.70 7.34
CA ILE A 115 -1.06 -12.93 7.23
C ILE A 115 -1.18 -13.73 8.52
N GLY A 116 -1.50 -15.02 8.46
CA GLY A 116 -1.59 -15.82 9.69
C GLY A 116 -1.89 -17.29 9.47
N ASN A 117 -1.85 -18.06 10.56
CA ASN A 117 -2.03 -19.52 10.52
C ASN A 117 -3.44 -20.00 10.85
N ASP A 118 -4.33 -19.10 11.30
CA ASP A 118 -5.66 -19.44 11.78
C ASP A 118 -6.73 -18.70 10.99
N VAL A 119 -7.40 -19.42 10.08
CA VAL A 119 -8.42 -18.87 9.17
C VAL A 119 -9.57 -18.20 9.93
N LYS A 120 -9.95 -18.73 11.10
CA LYS A 120 -11.04 -18.16 11.91
C LYS A 120 -10.60 -16.83 12.50
N MET A 121 -9.44 -16.76 13.13
CA MET A 121 -8.86 -15.53 13.66
C MET A 121 -8.73 -14.46 12.56
N LEU A 122 -8.24 -14.85 11.38
CA LEU A 122 -8.14 -13.91 10.25
C LEU A 122 -9.52 -13.44 9.78
N GLY A 123 -10.52 -14.32 9.75
CA GLY A 123 -11.91 -13.96 9.43
C GLY A 123 -12.52 -12.97 10.44
N ASP A 124 -12.29 -13.21 11.74
CA ASP A 124 -12.72 -12.33 12.83
C ASP A 124 -12.03 -10.95 12.72
N ILE A 125 -10.76 -10.90 12.29
CA ILE A 125 -10.04 -9.65 12.01
C ILE A 125 -10.66 -8.90 10.82
N LYS A 126 -10.99 -9.59 9.72
CA LYS A 126 -11.64 -8.95 8.57
C LYS A 126 -12.98 -8.35 8.95
N ALA A 127 -13.83 -9.12 9.61
CA ALA A 127 -15.15 -8.68 10.04
C ALA A 127 -15.05 -7.43 10.92
N TRP A 128 -14.11 -7.44 11.87
CA TRP A 128 -13.86 -6.27 12.72
C TRP A 128 -13.40 -5.06 11.91
N PHE A 129 -12.53 -5.21 10.91
CA PHE A 129 -12.14 -4.11 10.03
C PHE A 129 -13.33 -3.48 9.28
N PHE A 130 -14.28 -4.30 8.82
CA PHE A 130 -15.51 -3.82 8.17
C PHE A 130 -16.39 -2.99 9.11
N ASP A 131 -16.31 -3.23 10.43
CA ASP A 131 -17.02 -2.43 11.43
C ASP A 131 -16.33 -1.09 11.72
N GLN A 132 -15.02 -0.99 11.51
CA GLN A 132 -14.23 0.23 11.79
C GLN A 132 -14.11 1.17 10.61
N PHE A 133 -13.92 0.62 9.40
CA PHE A 133 -13.61 1.39 8.20
C PHE A 133 -14.45 0.93 7.02
N PHE A 134 -14.55 1.79 6.00
CA PHE A 134 -15.12 1.39 4.73
C PHE A 134 -14.09 0.54 3.96
N MET A 135 -14.28 -0.78 3.98
CA MET A 135 -13.33 -1.76 3.46
C MET A 135 -13.78 -2.41 2.15
N GLU A 136 -12.82 -2.90 1.38
CA GLU A 136 -13.00 -3.88 0.30
C GLU A 136 -12.15 -5.12 0.59
N ASP A 137 -12.74 -6.32 0.51
CA ASP A 137 -12.00 -7.59 0.65
C ASP A 137 -11.48 -8.02 -0.73
N MET A 138 -10.17 -8.12 -0.86
CA MET A 138 -9.49 -8.49 -2.10
C MET A 138 -9.19 -10.00 -2.16
N GLY A 139 -9.55 -10.76 -1.11
CA GLY A 139 -9.35 -12.21 -1.04
C GLY A 139 -7.90 -12.60 -0.81
N GLU A 140 -7.45 -13.70 -1.44
CA GLU A 140 -6.05 -14.12 -1.39
C GLU A 140 -5.16 -13.12 -2.12
N ALA A 141 -4.06 -12.72 -1.46
CA ALA A 141 -3.18 -11.69 -1.98
C ALA A 141 -2.51 -12.14 -3.28
N SER A 142 -2.94 -11.56 -4.40
CA SER A 142 -2.39 -11.81 -5.73
C SER A 142 -1.44 -10.70 -6.18
N TYR A 143 -1.53 -9.52 -5.57
CA TYR A 143 -0.66 -8.38 -5.80
C TYR A 143 -0.36 -7.66 -4.48
N ILE A 144 0.82 -7.08 -4.36
CA ILE A 144 1.16 -6.12 -3.32
C ILE A 144 2.08 -5.07 -3.90
N LEU A 145 1.77 -3.77 -3.74
CA LEU A 145 2.63 -2.68 -4.23
C LEU A 145 2.96 -2.80 -5.74
N GLY A 146 2.01 -3.28 -6.54
CA GLY A 146 2.22 -3.56 -7.96
C GLY A 146 3.15 -4.74 -8.28
N ILE A 147 3.51 -5.54 -7.28
CA ILE A 147 4.25 -6.80 -7.42
C ILE A 147 3.24 -7.94 -7.38
N LYS A 148 3.18 -8.75 -8.44
CA LYS A 148 2.35 -9.94 -8.47
C LYS A 148 2.97 -11.03 -7.59
N ILE A 149 2.13 -11.67 -6.79
CA ILE A 149 2.47 -12.81 -5.95
C ILE A 149 1.99 -14.08 -6.64
N TYR A 150 2.88 -15.07 -6.72
CA TYR A 150 2.57 -16.43 -7.15
C TYR A 150 2.84 -17.37 -5.99
N ARG A 151 1.93 -18.33 -5.73
CA ARG A 151 2.05 -19.27 -4.62
C ARG A 151 2.05 -20.70 -5.12
N ASP A 152 3.05 -21.47 -4.68
CA ASP A 152 3.11 -22.92 -4.81
C ASP A 152 3.21 -23.53 -3.41
N ARG A 153 2.08 -23.99 -2.87
CA ARG A 153 2.01 -24.58 -1.53
C ARG A 153 2.73 -25.92 -1.45
N SER A 154 2.73 -26.71 -2.54
CA SER A 154 3.41 -28.02 -2.59
C SER A 154 4.92 -27.89 -2.40
N ARG A 155 5.49 -26.78 -2.90
CA ARG A 155 6.91 -26.44 -2.77
C ARG A 155 7.21 -25.43 -1.68
N ARG A 156 6.21 -24.99 -0.90
CA ARG A 156 6.35 -23.93 0.12
C ARG A 156 7.07 -22.69 -0.42
N MET A 157 6.63 -22.26 -1.60
CA MET A 157 7.28 -21.20 -2.37
C MET A 157 6.31 -20.06 -2.67
N LEU A 158 6.79 -18.82 -2.48
CA LEU A 158 6.18 -17.62 -3.04
C LEU A 158 7.12 -17.00 -4.07
N GLY A 159 6.61 -16.80 -5.29
CA GLY A 159 7.27 -16.06 -6.35
C GLY A 159 6.77 -14.62 -6.41
N LEU A 160 7.69 -13.68 -6.61
CA LEU A 160 7.37 -12.26 -6.78
C LEU A 160 7.77 -11.81 -8.19
N THR A 161 6.84 -11.19 -8.91
CA THR A 161 7.10 -10.72 -10.28
C THR A 161 6.46 -9.37 -10.58
N GLN A 162 7.17 -8.55 -11.35
CA GLN A 162 6.65 -7.28 -11.89
C GLN A 162 6.52 -7.34 -13.42
N SER A 163 6.24 -8.52 -13.98
CA SER A 163 6.11 -8.71 -15.43
C SER A 163 5.15 -7.70 -16.07
N SER A 164 4.01 -7.42 -15.45
CA SER A 164 3.04 -6.43 -15.95
C SER A 164 3.60 -5.01 -16.00
N TYR A 165 4.46 -4.62 -15.06
CA TYR A 165 5.14 -3.32 -15.11
C TYR A 165 6.16 -3.28 -16.25
N ILE A 166 6.95 -4.35 -16.40
CA ILE A 166 7.94 -4.48 -17.49
C ILE A 166 7.24 -4.39 -18.85
N GLU A 167 6.11 -5.08 -19.04
CA GLU A 167 5.30 -5.03 -20.26
C GLU A 167 4.77 -3.63 -20.53
N LYS A 168 4.26 -2.92 -19.51
CA LYS A 168 3.83 -1.52 -19.64
C LYS A 168 4.97 -0.60 -20.07
N VAL A 169 6.17 -0.78 -19.51
CA VAL A 169 7.37 -0.01 -19.89
C VAL A 169 7.74 -0.31 -21.35
N LEU A 170 7.81 -1.57 -21.75
CA LEU A 170 8.11 -1.95 -23.13
C LEU A 170 7.11 -1.31 -24.10
N LYS A 171 5.81 -1.35 -23.79
CA LYS A 171 4.77 -0.71 -24.59
C LYS A 171 4.91 0.81 -24.66
N ARG A 172 5.19 1.48 -23.54
CA ARG A 172 5.42 2.95 -23.48
C ARG A 172 6.54 3.39 -24.44
N PHE A 173 7.60 2.58 -24.55
CA PHE A 173 8.76 2.88 -25.40
C PHE A 173 8.74 2.18 -26.76
N LYS A 174 7.62 1.54 -27.15
CA LYS A 174 7.46 0.80 -28.43
C LYS A 174 8.50 -0.31 -28.63
N MET A 175 8.81 -1.01 -27.53
CA MET A 175 9.83 -2.06 -27.45
C MET A 175 9.23 -3.46 -27.29
N GLU A 176 7.92 -3.67 -27.45
CA GLU A 176 7.28 -4.98 -27.21
C GLU A 176 7.89 -6.13 -28.03
N TYR A 177 8.39 -5.81 -29.22
CA TYR A 177 9.03 -6.77 -30.15
C TYR A 177 10.56 -6.67 -30.17
N SER A 178 11.17 -5.94 -29.23
CA SER A 178 12.62 -5.85 -29.13
C SER A 178 13.23 -7.21 -28.80
N LYS A 179 14.43 -7.48 -29.33
CA LYS A 179 15.16 -8.72 -29.03
C LYS A 179 15.36 -8.84 -27.52
N ARG A 180 14.96 -9.98 -26.95
CA ARG A 180 15.18 -10.30 -25.54
C ARG A 180 16.69 -10.38 -25.29
N GLY A 181 17.20 -9.53 -24.42
CA GLY A 181 18.57 -9.61 -23.91
C GLY A 181 18.62 -10.45 -22.64
N LEU A 182 19.74 -11.13 -22.37
CA LEU A 182 19.97 -11.86 -21.12
C LEU A 182 20.21 -10.94 -19.91
N LEU A 183 20.42 -9.64 -20.16
CA LEU A 183 20.73 -8.65 -19.12
C LEU A 183 19.90 -7.38 -19.35
N PRO A 184 19.25 -6.83 -18.31
CA PRO A 184 18.53 -5.55 -18.40
C PRO A 184 19.43 -4.38 -18.81
N MET A 185 20.72 -4.48 -18.50
CA MET A 185 21.76 -3.55 -18.90
C MET A 185 23.05 -4.34 -19.17
N ARG A 186 23.72 -4.08 -20.30
CA ARG A 186 25.01 -4.71 -20.58
C ARG A 186 26.06 -4.20 -19.59
N HIS A 187 26.89 -5.12 -19.08
CA HIS A 187 28.06 -4.75 -18.30
C HIS A 187 28.97 -3.81 -19.14
N GLY A 188 29.48 -2.73 -18.53
CA GLY A 188 30.34 -1.75 -19.19
C GLY A 188 29.63 -0.53 -19.80
N ILE A 189 28.30 -0.40 -19.68
CA ILE A 189 27.61 0.84 -20.07
C ILE A 189 27.95 1.94 -19.06
N LYS A 190 28.74 2.93 -19.48
CA LYS A 190 28.97 4.17 -18.72
C LYS A 190 27.90 5.20 -19.09
N LEU A 191 26.92 5.38 -18.21
CA LEU A 191 25.96 6.46 -18.34
C LEU A 191 26.63 7.80 -17.98
N SER A 192 26.28 8.86 -18.69
CA SER A 192 26.76 10.22 -18.43
C SER A 192 25.61 11.20 -18.28
N LYS A 193 25.88 12.35 -17.63
CA LYS A 193 24.91 13.46 -17.50
C LYS A 193 24.40 14.01 -18.83
N LYS A 194 25.03 13.67 -19.96
CA LYS A 194 24.55 14.04 -21.30
C LYS A 194 23.34 13.22 -21.74
N GLN A 195 23.12 12.04 -21.13
CA GLN A 195 22.01 11.13 -21.44
C GLN A 195 20.81 11.33 -20.50
N SER A 196 20.90 12.31 -19.60
CA SER A 196 19.77 12.78 -18.80
C SER A 196 18.83 13.61 -19.69
N PRO A 197 17.52 13.64 -19.39
CA PRO A 197 16.59 14.58 -20.01
C PRO A 197 17.15 16.00 -19.98
N LYS A 198 17.00 16.71 -21.09
CA LYS A 198 17.44 18.09 -21.27
C LYS A 198 16.27 19.05 -21.30
N THR A 199 15.08 18.58 -21.64
CA THR A 199 13.89 19.41 -21.81
C THR A 199 12.80 19.06 -20.79
N ASP A 200 11.93 20.02 -20.50
CA ASP A 200 10.77 19.80 -19.62
C ASP A 200 9.83 18.73 -20.18
N GLU A 201 9.75 18.59 -21.50
CA GLU A 201 9.00 17.51 -22.14
C GLU A 201 9.63 16.14 -21.88
N GLU A 202 10.96 16.03 -21.98
CA GLU A 202 11.67 14.77 -21.69
C GLU A 202 11.58 14.42 -20.21
N LEU A 203 11.65 15.41 -19.32
CA LEU A 203 11.43 15.25 -17.87
C LEU A 203 10.01 14.76 -17.56
N LYS A 204 8.99 15.32 -18.22
CA LYS A 204 7.60 14.87 -18.11
C LYS A 204 7.35 13.49 -18.70
N ARG A 205 8.23 13.01 -19.58
CA ARG A 205 8.15 11.69 -20.25
C ARG A 205 8.95 10.58 -19.56
N MET A 206 9.75 10.87 -18.54
CA MET A 206 10.27 9.84 -17.63
C MET A 206 9.15 9.37 -16.70
#